data_AF-A0A354U4J7-F1
#
_entry.id   AF-A0A354U4J7-F1
#
_cell.length_a   1.000
_cell.length_b   1.000
_cell.length_c   1.000
_cell.angle_alpha   90.00
_cell.angle_beta   90.00
_cell.angle_gamma   90.00
#
_symmetry.space_group_name_H-M   'P 1'
#
loop_
_entity.id
_entity.type
_entity.pdbx_description
1 polymer ?
#
loop_
_entity_poly.entity_id
_entity_poly.type
_entity_poly.pdbx_seq_one_letter_code
_entity_poly.pdbx_strand_id
1 'polypeptide(L)' 'MISTEVSGADDFIRDGVNGFVVRTRDPELYAEKMLAVLDLPGAERCSRDLALKKYSENGMWITLRERLLKWK' A
#
# COMPACT_ATOMS: atom_id res chain seq x y z
N MET A 1 -6.41 0.46 -5.52
CA MET A 1 -5.41 1.55 -5.72
C MET A 1 -4.51 1.20 -6.90
N ILE A 2 -4.04 2.18 -7.66
CA ILE A 2 -3.02 1.95 -8.70
C ILE A 2 -1.91 2.98 -8.55
N SER A 3 -0.67 2.54 -8.70
CA SER A 3 0.51 3.40 -8.64
C SER A 3 1.60 2.86 -9.56
N THR A 4 2.51 3.72 -9.98
CA THR A 4 3.84 3.32 -10.45
C THR A 4 4.72 2.90 -9.26
N GLU A 5 5.86 2.28 -9.54
CA GLU A 5 6.87 1.92 -8.52
C GLU A 5 7.57 3.17 -7.98
N VAL A 6 7.05 3.68 -6.87
CA VAL A 6 7.63 4.77 -6.08
C VAL A 6 7.84 4.30 -4.64
N SER A 7 8.67 5.00 -3.88
CA SER A 7 8.92 4.65 -2.48
C SER A 7 7.61 4.59 -1.69
N GLY A 8 7.46 3.52 -0.89
CA GLY A 8 6.26 3.27 -0.10
C GLY A 8 5.08 2.66 -0.86
N ALA A 9 5.12 2.53 -2.19
CA ALA A 9 4.06 1.88 -2.95
C ALA A 9 3.90 0.41 -2.53
N ASP A 10 4.99 -0.35 -2.47
CA ASP A 10 4.98 -1.76 -2.04
C ASP A 10 4.63 -1.95 -0.56
N ASP A 11 4.74 -0.90 0.27
CA ASP A 11 4.38 -0.98 1.67
C ASP A 11 2.86 -0.98 1.91
N PHE A 12 2.12 -0.42 0.94
CA PHE A 12 0.69 -0.11 1.05
C PHE A 12 -0.17 -0.79 0.00
N ILE A 13 0.42 -1.15 -1.14
CA ILE A 13 -0.24 -1.85 -2.24
C ILE A 13 0.25 -3.30 -2.26
N ARG A 14 -0.70 -4.22 -2.19
CA ARG A 14 -0.53 -5.65 -2.39
C ARG A 14 -1.13 -6.00 -3.73
N ASP A 15 -0.27 -6.35 -4.69
CA ASP A 15 -0.66 -6.66 -6.07
C ASP A 15 -1.78 -7.71 -6.11
N GLY A 16 -2.87 -7.37 -6.81
CA GLY A 16 -4.05 -8.23 -6.96
C GLY A 16 -4.93 -8.38 -5.72
N VAL A 17 -4.62 -7.69 -4.62
CA VAL A 17 -5.43 -7.74 -3.38
C VAL A 17 -6.14 -6.42 -3.14
N ASN A 18 -5.39 -5.33 -3.04
CA ASN A 18 -5.95 -3.98 -2.83
C ASN A 18 -5.52 -2.97 -3.91
N GLY A 19 -4.74 -3.43 -4.88
CA GLY A 19 -4.25 -2.60 -5.95
C GLY A 19 -3.22 -3.30 -6.83
N PHE A 20 -2.54 -2.48 -7.63
CA PHE A 20 -1.43 -2.90 -8.46
C PHE A 20 -0.32 -1.85 -8.47
N VAL A 21 0.93 -2.30 -8.40
CA VAL A 21 2.13 -1.51 -8.66
C VAL A 21 2.62 -1.82 -10.07
N VAL A 22 2.52 -0.84 -10.96
CA VAL A 22 2.99 -0.94 -12.35
C VAL A 22 4.46 -0.56 -12.40
N ARG A 23 5.33 -1.56 -12.59
CA ARG A 23 6.81 -1.42 -12.53
C ARG A 23 7.45 -1.03 -13.86
N THR A 24 6.68 -1.01 -14.94
CA THR A 24 7.13 -0.61 -16.27
C THR A 24 6.50 0.72 -16.66
N ARG A 25 7.09 1.42 -17.63
CA ARG A 25 6.51 2.65 -18.22
C ARG A 25 5.60 2.32 -19.41
N ASP A 26 4.77 1.31 -19.24
CA ASP A 26 3.81 0.87 -20.26
C ASP A 26 2.43 1.45 -19.96
N PRO A 27 1.93 2.40 -20.77
CA PRO A 27 0.61 3.01 -20.56
C PRO A 27 -0.54 2.01 -20.75
N GLU A 28 -0.39 1.02 -21.62
CA GLU A 28 -1.43 0.01 -21.86
C GLU A 28 -1.58 -0.89 -20.65
N LEU A 29 -0.46 -1.35 -20.09
CA LEU A 29 -0.46 -2.10 -18.84
C LEU A 29 -1.08 -1.29 -17.69
N TYR A 30 -0.79 0.02 -17.62
CA TYR A 30 -1.37 0.87 -16.60
C TYR A 30 -2.90 0.96 -16.74
N ALA A 31 -3.40 1.17 -17.97
CA ALA A 31 -4.83 1.21 -18.26
C ALA A 31 -5.52 -0.13 -17.95
N GLU A 32 -4.90 -1.26 -18.30
CA GLU A 32 -5.38 -2.60 -17.94
C GLU A 32 -5.55 -2.73 -16.42
N LYS A 33 -4.54 -2.32 -15.64
CA LYS A 33 -4.61 -2.37 -14.18
C LYS A 33 -5.61 -1.38 -13.59
N MET A 34 -5.83 -0.22 -14.24
CA MET A 34 -6.90 0.71 -13.84
C MET A 34 -8.28 0.06 -13.94
N LEU A 35 -8.52 -0.79 -14.95
CA LEU A 35 -9.77 -1.52 -15.07
C LEU A 35 -9.84 -2.68 -14.07
N ALA A 36 -8.78 -3.50 -14.00
CA ALA A 36 -8.73 -4.67 -13.14
C ALA A 36 -8.89 -4.33 -11.65
N VAL A 37 -8.46 -3.14 -11.21
CA VAL A 37 -8.56 -2.74 -9.81
C VAL A 37 -10.00 -2.53 -9.33
N LEU A 38 -10.93 -2.24 -10.25
CA LEU A 38 -12.34 -2.02 -9.95
C LEU A 38 -13.04 -3.31 -9.50
N ASP A 39 -12.54 -4.45 -9.97
CA ASP A 39 -13.11 -5.78 -9.71
C ASP A 39 -12.46 -6.49 -8.51
N LEU A 40 -11.55 -5.83 -7.78
CA LEU A 40 -10.88 -6.44 -6.63
C LEU A 40 -11.81 -6.52 -5.40
N PRO A 41 -12.20 -7.72 -4.95
CA PRO A 41 -13.10 -7.86 -3.82
C PRO A 41 -12.40 -7.51 -2.51
N GLY A 42 -13.01 -6.65 -1.69
CA GLY A 42 -12.51 -6.31 -0.35
C GLY A 42 -11.22 -5.47 -0.36
N ALA A 43 -10.86 -4.86 -1.49
CA ALA A 43 -9.70 -4.00 -1.63
C ALA A 43 -9.73 -2.82 -0.62
N GLU A 44 -10.91 -2.29 -0.33
CA GLU A 44 -11.14 -1.21 0.63
C GLU A 44 -10.82 -1.64 2.06
N ARG A 45 -11.20 -2.87 2.43
CA ARG A 45 -10.92 -3.42 3.75
C ARG A 45 -9.42 -3.64 3.94
N CYS A 46 -8.76 -4.27 2.96
CA CYS A 46 -7.32 -4.49 3.04
C CYS A 46 -6.54 -3.17 3.14
N SER A 47 -6.91 -2.16 2.32
CA SER A 47 -6.25 -0.85 2.36
C SER A 47 -6.44 -0.15 3.70
N ARG A 48 -7.66 -0.17 4.26
CA ARG A 48 -7.95 0.41 5.57
C ARG A 48 -7.18 -0.28 6.68
N ASP A 49 -7.15 -1.61 6.69
CA ASP A 49 -6.49 -2.38 7.73
C ASP A 49 -4.96 -2.16 7.71
N LEU A 50 -4.38 -2.03 6.51
CA LEU A 50 -2.98 -1.63 6.33
C LEU A 50 -2.71 -0.23 6.87
N ALA A 51 -3.57 0.75 6.54
CA ALA A 51 -3.48 2.11 7.03
C ALA A 51 -3.49 2.16 8.57
N LEU A 52 -4.47 1.50 9.18
CA LEU A 52 -4.64 1.48 10.62
C LEU A 52 -3.48 0.79 11.33
N LYS A 53 -2.97 -0.31 10.78
CA LYS A 53 -1.90 -1.09 11.41
C LYS A 53 -0.54 -0.38 11.34
N LYS A 54 -0.19 0.17 10.18
CA LYS A 54 1.17 0.68 9.92
C LYS A 54 1.31 2.19 10.09
N TYR A 55 0.27 2.96 9.75
CA TYR A 55 0.38 4.41 9.56
C TYR A 55 -0.66 5.20 10.36
N SER A 56 -1.45 4.57 11.22
CA SER A 56 -2.25 5.30 12.20
C SER A 56 -1.34 6.01 13.20
N GLU A 57 -1.85 7.09 13.79
CA GLU A 57 -1.15 7.80 14.87
C GLU A 57 -0.68 6.83 15.97
N ASN A 58 -1.59 5.96 16.44
CA ASN A 58 -1.27 4.96 17.46
C ASN A 58 -0.17 3.98 16.99
N GLY A 59 -0.28 3.46 15.76
CA GLY A 59 0.73 2.54 15.21
C GLY A 59 2.10 3.20 15.04
N MET A 60 2.12 4.45 14.63
CA MET A 60 3.33 5.25 14.48
C MET A 60 3.98 5.56 15.84
N TRP A 61 3.19 5.91 16.86
CA TRP A 61 3.70 6.13 18.22
C TRP A 61 4.34 4.87 18.83
N ILE A 62 3.72 3.71 18.62
CA ILE A 62 4.28 2.42 19.05
C ILE A 62 5.64 2.19 18.37
N THR A 63 5.68 2.33 17.04
CA THR A 63 6.90 2.13 16.24
C THR A 63 8.03 3.09 16.66
N LEU A 64 7.69 4.37 16.86
CA LEU A 64 8.65 5.38 17.31
C LEU A 64 9.20 5.06 18.71
N ARG A 65 8.32 4.68 19.65
CA ARG A 65 8.72 4.32 21.01
C ARG A 65 9.68 3.13 21.02
N GLU A 66 9.37 2.07 20.27
CA GLU A 66 10.24 0.90 20.15
C GLU A 66 11.62 1.25 19.57
N ARG A 67 11.67 2.13 18.56
CA ARG A 67 12.93 2.61 17.99
C ARG A 67 13.74 3.45 18.97
N LEU A 68 13.10 4.36 19.70
CA LEU A 68 13.75 5.19 20.71
C LEU A 68 14.35 4.37 21.85
N LEU A 69 13.67 3.30 22.29
CA LEU A 69 14.16 2.42 23.35
C LEU A 69 15.40 1.61 22.94
N LYS A 70 15.51 1.25 21.66
CA LYS A 70 16.66 0.50 21.11
C LYS A 70 17.86 1.36 20.74
N TRP A 71 17.69 2.67 20.71
CA TRP A 71 18.77 3.61 20.36
C TRP A 71 19.62 3.99 21.58
N LYS A 72 19.10 3.77 22.80
CA LYS A 72 19.88 3.84 24.03
C LYS A 72 20.64 2.55 24.27
#